data_AF-A0A5J6MRQ5-F1
#
_entry.id   AF-A0A5J6MRQ5-F1
#
_cell.length_a   1.000
_cell.length_b   1.000
_cell.length_c   1.000
_cell.angle_alpha   90.00
_cell.angle_beta   90.00
_cell.angle_gamma   90.00
#
_symmetry.space_group_name_H-M   'P 1'
#
loop_
_entity.id
_entity.type
_entity.pdbx_description
1 polymer ?
#
loop_
_entity_poly.entity_id
_entity_poly.type
_entity_poly.pdbx_seq_one_letter_code
_entity_poly.pdbx_strand_id
1 'polypeptide(L)'
;MVPAAADNLGVAGTWTVLIPDAFPRFIFTWRIAADGSYDEDGRNSATERRIQPTFHGRWTLEGERLVLRQTEYNYVFDGTLSRTSYAGDLYLEGVLVSRFCAAKGETAPKRCWQAPLISDATAPPAWLEE
;
A
#
# COMPACT_ATOMS: atom_id res chain seq x y z
N MET A 1 -16.54 7.25 -20.57
CA MET A 1 -16.08 5.88 -20.89
C MET A 1 -15.14 5.47 -19.77
N VAL A 2 -15.64 4.74 -18.78
CA VAL A 2 -14.80 4.24 -17.66
C VAL A 2 -14.11 3.00 -18.22
N PRO A 3 -12.77 2.91 -18.23
CA PRO A 3 -12.12 1.71 -18.73
C PRO A 3 -12.59 0.53 -17.89
N ALA A 4 -13.18 -0.44 -18.58
CA ALA A 4 -13.62 -1.70 -18.02
C ALA A 4 -12.46 -2.33 -17.25
N ALA A 5 -12.76 -2.75 -16.01
CA ALA A 5 -12.00 -3.66 -15.16
C ALA A 5 -10.85 -4.37 -15.89
N ALA A 6 -9.73 -3.68 -16.03
CA ALA A 6 -8.48 -4.32 -16.42
C ALA A 6 -8.17 -5.29 -15.29
N ASP A 7 -7.97 -6.57 -15.65
CA ASP A 7 -7.47 -7.66 -14.80
C ASP A 7 -6.98 -7.15 -13.45
N ASN A 8 -7.88 -7.10 -12.49
CA ASN A 8 -7.69 -6.35 -11.25
C ASN A 8 -6.58 -6.95 -10.39
N LEU A 9 -5.70 -7.84 -10.87
CA LEU A 9 -4.63 -8.59 -10.18
C LEU A 9 -4.97 -9.18 -8.80
N GLY A 10 -6.25 -9.18 -8.40
CA GLY A 10 -6.68 -9.38 -7.03
C GLY A 10 -6.58 -8.17 -6.09
N VAL A 11 -6.52 -6.92 -6.56
CA VAL A 11 -6.62 -5.66 -5.78
C VAL A 11 -7.84 -5.67 -4.86
N ALA A 12 -9.03 -5.90 -5.42
CA ALA A 12 -10.26 -5.82 -4.64
C ALA A 12 -10.32 -6.87 -3.53
N GLY A 13 -10.82 -6.46 -2.37
CA GLY A 13 -10.98 -7.28 -1.18
C GLY A 13 -10.41 -6.63 0.08
N THR A 14 -10.36 -7.42 1.14
CA THR A 14 -9.78 -7.00 2.43
C THR A 14 -8.28 -7.25 2.43
N TRP A 15 -7.53 -6.28 2.93
CA TRP A 15 -6.09 -6.35 3.15
C TRP A 15 -5.78 -5.92 4.57
N THR A 16 -4.76 -6.53 5.16
CA THR A 16 -4.28 -6.15 6.48
C THR A 16 -2.82 -5.73 6.40
N VAL A 17 -2.51 -4.59 7.02
CA VAL A 17 -1.32 -3.79 6.74
C VAL A 17 -0.56 -3.50 8.02
N LEU A 18 0.76 -3.52 7.91
CA LEU A 18 1.69 -3.03 8.92
C LEU A 18 2.53 -1.89 8.34
N ILE A 19 2.77 -0.87 9.17
CA ILE A 19 3.57 0.31 8.83
C ILE A 19 4.57 0.50 9.98
N PRO A 20 5.68 -0.24 10.00
CA PRO A 20 6.52 -0.41 11.19
C PRO A 20 7.20 0.88 11.67
N ASP A 21 7.59 1.80 10.79
CA ASP A 21 8.35 2.99 11.21
C ASP A 21 7.40 4.10 11.69
N ALA A 22 6.35 4.40 10.92
CA ALA A 22 5.39 5.43 11.30
C ALA A 22 4.39 4.98 12.37
N PHE A 23 3.99 3.70 12.36
CA PHE A 23 2.89 3.18 13.19
C PHE A 23 3.17 1.78 13.78
N PRO A 24 4.25 1.61 14.57
CA PRO A 24 4.75 0.28 15.00
C PRO A 24 3.77 -0.56 15.83
N ARG A 25 2.74 0.05 16.43
CA ARG A 25 1.79 -0.62 17.33
C ARG A 25 0.40 -0.78 16.74
N PHE A 26 0.23 -0.42 15.46
CA PHE A 26 -1.08 -0.36 14.83
C PHE A 26 -1.14 -1.35 13.65
N ILE A 27 -2.34 -1.89 13.47
CA ILE A 27 -2.70 -2.74 12.35
C ILE A 27 -3.80 -2.00 11.59
N PHE A 28 -3.62 -1.84 10.29
CA PHE A 28 -4.62 -1.23 9.44
C PHE A 28 -5.30 -2.29 8.59
N THR A 29 -6.58 -2.09 8.31
CA THR A 29 -7.35 -2.93 7.41
C THR A 29 -7.87 -2.07 6.28
N TRP A 30 -7.49 -2.41 5.06
CA TRP A 30 -8.01 -1.79 3.85
C TRP A 30 -9.10 -2.65 3.24
N ARG A 31 -10.27 -2.06 2.98
CA ARG A 31 -11.32 -2.68 2.17
C ARG A 31 -11.31 -1.99 0.82
N ILE A 32 -10.69 -2.63 -0.16
CA ILE A 32 -10.53 -2.07 -1.50
C ILE A 32 -11.67 -2.56 -2.38
N ALA A 33 -12.46 -1.64 -2.92
CA ALA A 33 -13.57 -1.93 -3.82
C ALA A 33 -13.11 -1.86 -5.29
N ALA A 34 -13.77 -2.63 -6.17
CA ALA A 34 -13.43 -2.69 -7.59
C ALA A 34 -13.78 -1.39 -8.36
N ASP A 35 -14.48 -0.46 -7.72
CA ASP A 35 -14.93 0.82 -8.30
C ASP A 35 -13.88 1.95 -8.16
N GLY A 36 -12.67 1.63 -7.70
CA GLY A 36 -11.60 2.61 -7.49
C GLY A 36 -11.61 3.26 -6.10
N SER A 37 -12.52 2.87 -5.20
CA SER A 37 -12.53 3.34 -3.80
C SER A 37 -11.87 2.35 -2.83
N TYR A 38 -11.43 2.85 -1.68
CA TYR A 38 -11.09 1.99 -0.55
C TYR A 38 -11.40 2.68 0.77
N ASP A 39 -11.63 1.85 1.79
CA ASP A 39 -11.80 2.28 3.18
C ASP A 39 -10.65 1.75 4.03
N GLU A 40 -10.20 2.53 5.00
CA GLU A 40 -9.19 2.16 5.99
C GLU A 40 -9.74 2.22 7.41
N ASP A 41 -9.57 1.13 8.15
CA ASP A 41 -9.73 1.10 9.60
C ASP A 41 -8.38 0.86 10.27
N GLY A 42 -8.10 1.58 11.37
CA GLY A 42 -6.94 1.34 12.22
C GLY A 42 -7.34 0.71 13.56
N ARG A 43 -6.54 -0.27 14.02
CA ARG A 43 -6.65 -0.85 15.37
C ARG A 43 -5.30 -0.98 16.06
N ASN A 44 -5.31 -0.91 17.39
CA ASN A 44 -4.13 -1.17 18.21
C ASN A 44 -3.85 -2.69 18.29
N SER A 45 -2.62 -3.11 17.99
CA SER A 45 -2.27 -4.54 17.91
C SER A 45 -2.37 -5.29 19.24
N ALA A 46 -2.22 -4.60 20.37
CA ALA A 46 -2.24 -5.21 21.70
C ALA A 46 -3.65 -5.27 22.32
N THR A 47 -4.53 -4.34 21.94
CA THR A 47 -5.85 -4.19 22.58
C THR A 47 -7.02 -4.41 21.62
N GLU A 48 -6.74 -4.51 20.32
CA GLU A 48 -7.70 -4.58 19.22
C GLU A 48 -8.67 -3.39 19.14
N ARG A 49 -8.46 -2.35 19.97
CA ARG A 49 -9.28 -1.15 19.98
C ARG A 49 -9.05 -0.34 18.72
N ARG A 50 -10.14 0.15 18.14
CA ARG A 50 -10.11 1.14 17.05
C ARG A 50 -9.37 2.39 17.51
N ILE A 51 -8.49 2.93 16.66
CA ILE A 51 -7.65 4.11 16.96
C ILE A 51 -8.08 5.36 16.19
N GLN A 52 -8.92 5.21 15.16
CA GLN A 52 -9.34 6.27 14.25
C GLN A 52 -10.74 5.96 13.69
N PRO A 53 -11.51 6.96 13.22
CA PRO A 53 -12.66 6.69 12.38
C PRO A 53 -12.22 6.03 11.05
N THR A 54 -13.16 5.47 10.32
CA THR A 54 -12.87 4.93 8.99
C THR A 54 -12.45 6.06 8.06
N PHE A 55 -11.31 5.92 7.40
CA PHE A 55 -10.83 6.86 6.37
C PHE A 55 -11.13 6.33 4.99
N HIS A 56 -11.29 7.23 4.03
CA HIS A 56 -11.70 6.91 2.68
C HIS A 56 -10.62 7.32 1.69
N GLY A 57 -10.50 6.58 0.59
CA GLY A 57 -9.54 6.91 -0.43
C GLY A 57 -9.87 6.36 -1.79
N ARG A 58 -8.95 6.61 -2.71
CA ARG A 58 -9.01 6.14 -4.09
C ARG A 58 -7.76 5.36 -4.41
N TRP A 59 -7.88 4.44 -5.36
CA TRP A 59 -6.73 3.68 -5.84
C TRP A 59 -6.61 3.72 -7.37
N THR A 60 -5.38 3.55 -7.84
CA THR A 60 -5.04 3.41 -9.26
C THR A 60 -4.04 2.27 -9.43
N LEU A 61 -4.18 1.49 -10.51
CA LEU A 61 -3.31 0.35 -10.82
C LEU A 61 -2.68 0.56 -12.21
N GLU A 62 -1.36 0.44 -12.29
CA GLU A 62 -0.58 0.50 -13.52
C GLU A 62 0.39 -0.69 -13.57
N GLY A 63 0.04 -1.74 -14.30
CA GLY A 63 0.77 -3.02 -14.24
C GLY A 63 0.68 -3.63 -12.84
N GLU A 64 1.82 -3.91 -12.21
CA GLU A 64 1.88 -4.38 -10.82
C GLU A 64 1.97 -3.22 -9.81
N ARG A 65 2.08 -1.97 -10.26
CA ARG A 65 2.16 -0.81 -9.38
C ARG A 65 0.76 -0.38 -8.94
N LEU A 66 0.51 -0.45 -7.64
CA LEU A 66 -0.74 -0.03 -7.02
C LEU A 66 -0.47 1.21 -6.16
N VAL A 67 -1.28 2.26 -6.38
CA VAL A 67 -1.22 3.49 -5.59
C VAL A 67 -2.55 3.73 -4.89
N LEU A 68 -2.54 3.86 -3.56
CA LEU A 68 -3.70 4.26 -2.75
C LEU A 68 -3.48 5.70 -2.25
N ARG A 69 -4.50 6.54 -2.37
CA ARG A 69 -4.50 7.93 -1.89
C ARG A 69 -5.65 8.13 -0.92
N GLN A 70 -5.34 8.55 0.31
CA GLN A 70 -6.38 8.94 1.27
C GLN A 70 -6.98 10.29 0.88
N THR A 71 -8.24 10.48 1.25
CA THR A 71 -9.01 11.69 0.92
C THR A 71 -8.91 12.72 2.05
N GLU A 72 -8.98 12.25 3.29
CA GLU A 72 -8.99 13.08 4.50
C GLU A 72 -7.60 13.60 4.83
N TYR A 73 -6.57 12.83 4.46
CA TYR A 73 -5.17 13.12 4.72
C TYR A 73 -4.37 12.88 3.44
N ASN A 74 -3.33 13.68 3.22
CA ASN A 74 -2.45 13.56 2.06
C ASN A 74 -1.48 12.37 2.15
N TYR A 75 -1.96 11.24 2.67
CA TYR A 75 -1.21 9.98 2.67
C TYR A 75 -1.34 9.29 1.30
N VAL A 76 -0.20 8.86 0.79
CA VAL A 76 -0.09 8.10 -0.45
C VAL A 76 0.70 6.83 -0.19
N PHE A 77 0.09 5.68 -0.45
CA PHE A 77 0.75 4.39 -0.45
C PHE A 77 1.07 4.04 -1.90
N ASP A 78 2.36 3.87 -2.21
CA ASP A 78 2.83 3.54 -3.56
C ASP A 78 3.69 2.29 -3.47
N GLY A 79 3.35 1.26 -4.23
CA GLY A 79 4.06 -0.01 -4.12
C GLY A 79 3.70 -1.03 -5.17
N THR A 80 4.27 -2.21 -5.00
CA THR A 80 4.10 -3.35 -5.91
C THR A 80 3.13 -4.35 -5.32
N LEU A 81 2.14 -4.71 -6.13
CA LEU A 81 1.08 -5.66 -5.83
C LEU A 81 1.41 -7.03 -6.44
N SER A 82 1.21 -8.07 -5.64
CA SER A 82 1.02 -9.44 -6.09
C SER A 82 -0.40 -9.92 -5.75
N ARG A 83 -0.76 -11.16 -6.13
CA ARG A 83 -2.07 -11.74 -5.80
C ARG A 83 -2.41 -11.75 -4.30
N THR A 84 -1.40 -11.81 -3.44
CA THR A 84 -1.57 -12.00 -1.98
C THR A 84 -0.79 -11.01 -1.12
N SER A 85 0.10 -10.22 -1.71
CA SER A 85 0.92 -9.23 -1.00
C SER A 85 0.92 -7.89 -1.69
N TYR A 86 1.07 -6.82 -0.92
CA TYR A 86 1.26 -5.47 -1.42
C TYR A 86 2.25 -4.76 -0.51
N ALA A 87 3.32 -4.21 -1.05
CA ALA A 87 4.36 -3.57 -0.25
C ALA A 87 4.98 -2.40 -1.01
N GLY A 88 5.46 -1.41 -0.26
CA GLY A 88 6.05 -0.22 -0.85
C GLY A 88 6.27 0.87 0.19
N ASP A 89 6.15 2.10 -0.29
CA ASP A 89 6.47 3.32 0.43
C ASP A 89 5.20 4.12 0.77
N LEU A 90 5.16 4.65 1.99
CA LEU A 90 4.15 5.58 2.47
C LEU A 90 4.73 6.99 2.42
N TYR A 91 4.01 7.88 1.75
CA TYR A 91 4.31 9.30 1.69
C TYR A 91 3.24 10.10 2.43
N LEU A 92 3.65 11.14 3.13
CA LEU A 92 2.77 12.18 3.67
C LEU A 92 3.17 13.50 3.04
N GLU A 93 2.24 14.15 2.35
CA GLU A 93 2.50 15.42 1.65
C GLU A 93 3.72 15.36 0.70
N GLY A 94 3.91 14.19 0.07
CA GLY A 94 5.03 13.93 -0.85
C GLY A 94 6.35 13.55 -0.18
N VAL A 95 6.43 13.56 1.15
CA VAL A 95 7.63 13.15 1.89
C VAL A 95 7.51 11.68 2.28
N LEU A 96 8.55 10.89 2.00
CA LEU A 96 8.64 9.50 2.44
C LEU A 96 8.68 9.43 3.97
N VAL A 97 7.69 8.77 4.59
CA VAL A 97 7.58 8.67 6.07
C VAL A 97 7.76 7.27 6.60
N SER A 98 7.44 6.22 5.84
CA SER A 98 7.65 4.83 6.26
C SER A 98 7.53 3.88 5.07
N ARG A 99 7.95 2.65 5.27
CA ARG A 99 7.57 1.54 4.39
C ARG A 99 6.34 0.84 4.94
N PHE A 100 5.62 0.14 4.08
CA PHE A 100 4.50 -0.69 4.51
C PHE A 100 4.54 -2.07 3.86
N CYS A 101 3.84 -3.00 4.49
CA CYS A 101 3.53 -4.29 3.92
C CYS A 101 2.10 -4.67 4.25
N ALA A 102 1.43 -5.28 3.29
CA ALA A 102 0.07 -5.73 3.38
C ALA A 102 -0.04 -7.16 2.89
N ALA A 103 -0.88 -7.94 3.56
CA ALA A 103 -1.30 -9.26 3.11
C ALA A 103 -2.80 -9.23 2.82
N LYS A 104 -3.21 -9.96 1.78
CA LYS A 104 -4.62 -10.11 1.46
C LYS A 104 -5.30 -10.96 2.53
N GLY A 105 -6.45 -10.50 3.02
CA GLY A 105 -7.23 -11.11 4.10
C GLY A 105 -7.23 -10.28 5.38
N GLU A 106 -7.90 -10.81 6.41
CA GLU A 106 -8.09 -10.15 7.72
C GLU A 106 -6.92 -10.36 8.70
N THR A 107 -6.02 -11.28 8.36
CA THR A 107 -4.86 -11.61 9.18
C THR A 107 -3.70 -10.71 8.80
N ALA A 108 -3.17 -9.98 9.79
CA ALA A 108 -1.98 -9.16 9.59
C ALA A 108 -0.77 -10.02 9.24
N PRO A 109 0.10 -9.57 8.32
CA PRO A 109 1.38 -10.23 8.10
C PRO A 109 2.19 -10.20 9.41
N LYS A 110 2.90 -11.28 9.74
CA LYS A 110 3.66 -11.35 11.00
C LYS A 110 4.83 -10.35 11.04
N ARG A 111 5.38 -10.02 9.88
CA ARG A 111 6.47 -9.07 9.65
C ARG A 111 6.35 -8.53 8.23
N CYS A 112 6.80 -7.30 8.00
CA CYS A 112 7.15 -6.90 6.66
C CYS A 112 8.37 -7.72 6.24
N TRP A 113 8.16 -8.72 5.40
CA TRP A 113 9.27 -9.33 4.69
C TRP A 113 10.02 -8.22 3.96
N GLN A 114 11.35 -8.26 4.03
CA GLN A 114 12.19 -7.45 3.14
C GLN A 114 11.82 -7.87 1.73
N ALA A 115 10.86 -7.17 1.10
CA ALA A 115 10.70 -7.26 -0.34
C ALA A 115 12.09 -6.94 -0.90
N PRO A 116 12.66 -7.79 -1.78
CA PRO A 116 13.92 -7.48 -2.40
C PRO A 116 13.76 -6.11 -3.03
N LEU A 117 14.64 -5.19 -2.63
CA LEU A 117 14.77 -3.90 -3.27
C LEU A 117 14.87 -4.18 -4.77
N ILE A 118 13.83 -3.91 -5.55
CA ILE A 118 14.04 -3.56 -6.95
C ILE A 118 14.54 -2.12 -6.92
N SER A 119 15.77 -1.97 -6.42
CA SER A 119 16.62 -0.86 -6.78
C SER A 119 17.26 -1.24 -8.10
N ASP A 120 16.59 -0.99 -9.22
CA ASP A 120 17.28 -0.94 -10.50
C ASP A 120 16.66 0.14 -11.39
N ALA A 121 17.27 1.32 -11.33
CA ALA A 121 17.53 2.20 -12.48
C ALA A 121 18.38 3.40 -12.03
N THR A 122 19.62 3.13 -11.65
CA THR A 122 20.71 4.07 -11.95
C THR A 122 21.79 3.27 -12.65
N ALA A 123 21.47 2.82 -13.85
CA ALA A 123 22.50 2.59 -14.85
C ALA A 123 22.79 3.96 -15.50
N PRO A 124 23.97 4.57 -15.29
CA PRO A 124 24.39 5.66 -16.15
C PRO A 124 24.53 5.12 -17.59
N PRO A 125 24.23 5.92 -18.62
CA PRO A 125 24.37 5.48 -20.01
C PRO A 125 25.84 5.10 -20.30
N ALA A 126 26.02 3.95 -20.94
CA ALA A 126 27.30 3.44 -21.40
C ALA A 126 27.78 4.22 -22.65
N TRP A 127 28.26 5.45 -22.47
CA TRP A 127 28.94 6.23 -23.52
C TRP A 127 30.05 7.16 -22.97
N LEU A 128 30.75 6.76 -21.90
CA LEU A 128 31.97 7.45 -21.47
C LEU A 128 33.12 6.44 -21.34
N GLU A 129 33.41 5.80 -22.47
CA GLU A 129 34.77 5.34 -22.79
C GLU A 129 35.39 6.40 -23.68
N GLU A 130 36.36 7.17 -23.18
CA GLU A 130 37.53 7.69 -23.91
C GLU A 130 38.70 7.89 -22.93
#